data_AF-A0A1M6BAF9-F1
#
_entry.id   AF-A0A1M6BAF9-F1
#
_cell.length_a   1.000
_cell.length_b   1.000
_cell.length_c   1.000
_cell.angle_alpha   90.00
_cell.angle_beta   90.00
_cell.angle_gamma   90.00
#
_symmetry.space_group_name_H-M   'P 1'
#
loop_
_entity.id
_entity.type
_entity.pdbx_description
1 polymer ?
#
loop_
_entity_poly.entity_id
_entity_poly.type
_entity_poly.pdbx_seq_one_letter_code
_entity_poly.pdbx_strand_id
1 'polypeptide(L)'
;MTIHSSHPFLPPPEDRDPVRRLRGRLPAPVSVWTSSNGPIRGGWTISSMLVADGDPGELVALVNEDADWWDLFRKTRLACVNVLASRQSRVSEVFARVAPSPGGPFRTGEWVDSAYGPRLADAAAWVGVRLVDADPEHSGWGLLVRARIESVDLAEGRIALQHLGGHYS
;
A
#
# COMPACT_ATOMS: atom_id res chain seq x y z
N MET A 1 16.69 25.82 27.68
CA MET A 1 16.49 24.39 27.37
C MET A 1 16.05 24.29 25.91
N THR A 2 17.00 24.12 24.99
CA THR A 2 16.73 24.01 23.56
C THR A 2 16.58 22.54 23.22
N ILE A 3 15.35 22.11 22.92
CA ILE A 3 15.10 20.80 22.33
C ILE A 3 15.63 20.90 20.90
N HIS A 4 16.76 20.24 20.63
CA HIS A 4 17.27 20.09 19.27
C HIS A 4 16.24 19.32 18.43
N SER A 5 15.85 19.90 17.28
CA SER A 5 14.91 19.30 16.31
C SER A 5 15.52 18.17 15.49
N SER A 6 16.79 17.82 15.73
CA SER A 6 17.46 16.69 15.10
C SER A 6 16.94 15.40 15.71
N HIS A 7 16.30 14.54 14.91
CA HIS A 7 15.95 13.18 15.30
C HIS A 7 17.22 12.46 15.80
N PRO A 8 17.36 12.18 17.10
CA PRO A 8 18.63 11.73 17.69
C PRO A 8 19.06 10.32 17.27
N PHE A 9 18.19 9.62 16.52
CA PHE A 9 18.42 8.27 16.01
C PHE A 9 18.53 8.21 14.48
N LEU A 10 18.46 9.35 13.79
CA LEU A 10 18.67 9.38 12.34
C LEU A 10 20.18 9.39 12.08
N PRO A 11 20.73 8.38 11.38
CA PRO A 11 22.14 8.37 11.03
C PRO A 11 22.53 9.66 10.30
N PRO A 12 23.79 10.11 10.44
CA PRO A 12 24.35 11.17 9.60
C PRO A 12 24.04 10.92 8.11
N PRO A 13 23.76 11.94 7.29
CA PRO A 13 23.41 11.77 5.88
C PRO A 13 24.38 10.90 5.06
N GLU A 14 25.65 10.88 5.43
CA GLU A 14 26.74 10.08 4.89
C GLU A 14 26.64 8.58 5.22
N ASP A 15 26.04 8.23 6.36
CA ASP A 15 25.83 6.85 6.83
C ASP A 15 24.45 6.29 6.42
N ARG A 16 23.61 7.12 5.79
CA ARG A 16 22.29 6.69 5.30
C ARG A 16 22.45 5.92 4.00
N ASP A 17 21.85 4.73 3.97
CA ASP A 17 21.78 3.88 2.77
C ASP A 17 21.40 4.68 1.51
N PRO A 18 22.27 4.75 0.49
CA PRO A 18 22.03 5.50 -0.74
C PRO A 18 20.84 4.97 -1.54
N VAL A 19 20.52 3.68 -1.47
CA VAL A 19 19.34 3.09 -2.11
C VAL A 19 18.07 3.60 -1.44
N ARG A 20 18.05 3.67 -0.11
CA ARG A 20 16.92 4.26 0.64
C ARG A 20 16.76 5.74 0.35
N ARG A 21 17.87 6.48 0.21
CA ARG A 21 17.85 7.90 -0.19
C ARG A 21 17.31 8.09 -1.61
N LEU A 22 17.72 7.24 -2.56
CA LEU A 22 17.20 7.24 -3.93
C LEU A 22 15.69 7.03 -3.93
N ARG A 23 15.19 6.02 -3.21
CA ARG A 23 13.75 5.78 -3.07
C ARG A 23 12.98 6.99 -2.57
N GLY A 24 13.55 7.73 -1.61
CA GLY A 24 12.95 8.97 -1.10
C GLY A 24 12.89 10.13 -2.12
N ARG A 25 13.64 10.07 -3.22
CA ARG A 25 13.60 11.06 -4.30
C ARG A 25 12.57 10.74 -5.39
N LEU A 26 11.99 9.55 -5.38
CA LEU A 26 10.99 9.13 -6.35
C LEU A 26 9.59 9.41 -5.77
N PRO A 27 8.72 10.13 -6.49
CA PRO A 27 7.30 10.18 -6.14
C PRO A 27 6.72 8.78 -6.14
N ALA A 28 6.09 8.39 -5.04
CA ALA A 28 5.45 7.09 -4.91
C ALA A 28 3.93 7.25 -4.83
N PRO A 29 3.14 6.39 -5.52
CA PRO A 29 1.72 6.30 -5.25
C PRO A 29 1.50 5.81 -3.82
N VAL A 30 0.37 6.16 -3.22
CA VAL A 30 -0.03 5.61 -1.93
C VAL A 30 -1.28 4.77 -2.12
N SER A 31 -1.16 3.47 -1.86
CA SER A 31 -2.27 2.53 -1.97
C SER A 31 -2.44 1.68 -0.72
N VAL A 32 -3.66 1.20 -0.49
CA VAL A 32 -3.95 0.15 0.49
C VAL A 32 -4.53 -1.05 -0.24
N TRP A 33 -3.83 -2.17 -0.16
CA TRP A 33 -4.29 -3.44 -0.70
C TRP A 33 -5.03 -4.17 0.41
N THR A 34 -6.24 -4.63 0.11
CA THR A 34 -7.10 -5.32 1.08
C THR A 34 -7.58 -6.64 0.52
N SER A 35 -7.74 -7.63 1.40
CA SER A 35 -8.30 -8.93 1.07
C SER A 35 -9.26 -9.35 2.18
N SER A 36 -10.17 -10.28 1.87
CA SER A 36 -11.06 -10.88 2.85
C SER A 36 -11.31 -12.36 2.58
N ASN A 37 -11.54 -13.12 3.65
CA ASN A 37 -11.99 -14.50 3.63
C ASN A 37 -13.08 -14.69 4.70
N GLY A 38 -14.35 -14.64 4.28
CA GLY A 38 -15.48 -14.59 5.20
C GLY A 38 -15.37 -13.38 6.13
N PRO A 39 -15.41 -13.55 7.47
CA PRO A 39 -15.32 -12.44 8.42
C PRO A 39 -13.89 -11.88 8.58
N ILE A 40 -12.88 -12.58 8.07
CA ILE A 40 -11.49 -12.16 8.18
C ILE A 40 -11.21 -11.13 7.09
N ARG A 41 -10.69 -9.97 7.47
CA ARG A 41 -10.25 -8.92 6.56
C ARG A 41 -8.87 -8.42 6.97
N GLY A 42 -8.03 -8.19 5.99
CA GLY A 42 -6.66 -7.71 6.17
C GLY A 42 -6.34 -6.66 5.13
N GLY A 43 -5.38 -5.80 5.44
CA GLY A 43 -4.84 -4.88 4.46
C GLY A 43 -3.49 -4.31 4.85
N TRP A 44 -2.80 -3.80 3.84
CA TRP A 44 -1.46 -3.25 3.95
C TRP A 44 -1.28 -2.03 3.06
N THR A 45 -0.54 -1.03 3.54
CA THR A 45 -0.13 0.09 2.70
C THR A 45 1.03 -0.33 1.80
N ILE A 46 0.88 -0.08 0.50
CA ILE A 46 1.91 -0.35 -0.51
C ILE A 46 2.17 0.93 -1.30
N SER A 47 3.43 1.34 -1.33
CA SER A 47 3.92 2.47 -2.11
C SER A 47 4.93 2.07 -3.20
N SER A 48 5.24 0.79 -3.32
CA SER A 48 6.15 0.21 -4.32
C SER A 48 5.43 -0.21 -5.60
N MET A 49 4.17 0.19 -5.77
CA MET A 49 3.30 -0.26 -6.85
C MET A 49 3.62 0.44 -8.18
N LEU A 50 3.64 -0.34 -9.26
CA LEU A 50 3.62 0.13 -10.64
C LEU A 50 2.53 -0.59 -11.43
N VAL A 51 2.06 0.05 -12.50
CA VAL A 51 1.11 -0.54 -13.46
C VAL A 51 1.90 -1.01 -14.67
N ALA A 52 1.80 -2.30 -14.97
CA ALA A 52 2.31 -2.90 -16.20
C ALA A 52 1.15 -3.03 -17.19
N ASP A 53 1.19 -2.23 -18.26
CA ASP A 53 0.18 -2.25 -19.31
C ASP A 53 0.22 -3.58 -20.09
N GLY A 54 -0.91 -3.96 -20.69
CA GLY A 54 -1.08 -5.24 -21.39
C GLY A 54 -2.54 -5.70 -21.45
N ASP A 55 -2.76 -6.88 -22.02
CA ASP A 55 -4.09 -7.52 -22.10
C ASP A 55 -4.01 -8.99 -21.63
N PRO A 56 -4.33 -9.29 -20.36
CA PRO A 56 -4.72 -8.35 -19.29
C PRO A 56 -3.50 -7.63 -18.68
N GLY A 57 -3.70 -6.39 -18.21
CA GLY A 57 -2.69 -5.64 -17.46
C GLY A 57 -2.40 -6.21 -16.07
N GLU A 58 -1.26 -5.86 -15.48
CA GLU A 58 -0.81 -6.32 -14.15
C GLU A 58 -0.42 -5.14 -13.25
N LEU A 59 -0.58 -5.31 -11.93
CA LEU A 59 0.11 -4.52 -10.92
C LEU A 59 1.33 -5.29 -10.44
N VAL A 60 2.45 -4.60 -10.30
CA VAL A 60 3.68 -5.14 -9.69
C VAL A 60 3.99 -4.34 -8.43
N ALA A 61 4.30 -5.03 -7.33
CA ALA A 61 4.62 -4.41 -6.06
C ALA A 61 5.64 -5.23 -5.26
N LEU A 62 6.48 -4.53 -4.49
CA LEU A 62 7.33 -5.17 -3.47
C LEU A 62 6.57 -5.27 -2.16
N VAL A 63 6.38 -6.49 -1.67
CA VAL A 63 5.64 -6.80 -0.42
C VAL A 63 6.61 -7.35 0.61
N ASN A 64 6.45 -6.94 1.88
CA ASN A 64 7.15 -7.57 2.99
C ASN A 64 6.53 -8.96 3.25
N GLU A 65 7.35 -10.01 3.26
CA GLU A 65 6.87 -11.38 3.51
C GLU A 65 6.21 -11.53 4.90
N ASP A 66 6.67 -10.74 5.88
CA ASP A 66 6.12 -10.70 7.24
C ASP A 66 4.84 -9.85 7.36
N ALA A 67 4.32 -9.28 6.28
CA ALA A 67 3.07 -8.54 6.34
C ALA A 67 1.91 -9.52 6.60
N ASP A 68 1.22 -9.41 7.75
CA ASP A 68 0.09 -10.31 8.09
C ASP A 68 -0.99 -10.40 6.99
N TRP A 69 -1.15 -9.34 6.17
CA TRP A 69 -2.07 -9.34 5.04
C TRP A 69 -1.60 -10.24 3.88
N TRP A 70 -0.30 -10.43 3.68
CA TRP A 70 0.26 -11.23 2.59
C TRP A 70 -0.27 -12.66 2.63
N ASP A 71 -0.29 -13.31 3.79
CA ASP A 71 -0.85 -14.65 3.94
C ASP A 71 -2.32 -14.73 3.52
N LEU A 72 -3.10 -13.70 3.85
CA LEU A 72 -4.50 -13.61 3.44
C LEU A 72 -4.63 -13.45 1.93
N PHE A 73 -3.83 -12.58 1.31
CA PHE A 73 -3.85 -12.39 -0.14
C PHE A 73 -3.36 -13.63 -0.89
N ARG A 74 -2.28 -14.28 -0.42
CA ARG A 74 -1.75 -15.55 -0.93
C ARG A 74 -2.81 -16.65 -0.91
N LYS A 75 -3.58 -16.74 0.18
CA LYS A 75 -4.66 -17.72 0.35
C LYS A 75 -5.88 -17.42 -0.51
N THR A 76 -6.35 -16.18 -0.53
CA THR A 76 -7.60 -15.78 -1.23
C THR A 76 -7.39 -15.56 -2.72
N ARG A 77 -6.15 -15.27 -3.13
CA ARG A 77 -5.75 -14.84 -4.48
C ARG A 77 -6.41 -13.55 -4.96
N LEU A 78 -7.18 -12.86 -4.13
CA LEU A 78 -7.95 -11.68 -4.51
C LEU A 78 -7.61 -10.50 -3.59
N ALA A 79 -7.43 -9.34 -4.18
CA ALA A 79 -7.29 -8.10 -3.44
C ALA A 79 -7.99 -6.94 -4.11
N CYS A 80 -8.53 -6.03 -3.31
CA CYS A 80 -8.93 -4.69 -3.74
C CYS A 80 -7.77 -3.73 -3.46
N VAL A 81 -7.28 -3.08 -4.51
CA VAL A 81 -6.28 -2.02 -4.42
C VAL A 81 -6.98 -0.68 -4.37
N ASN A 82 -6.85 0.01 -3.25
CA ASN A 82 -7.43 1.32 -3.00
C ASN A 82 -6.35 2.37 -3.22
N VAL A 83 -6.40 3.12 -4.33
CA VAL A 83 -5.51 4.25 -4.57
C VAL A 83 -5.99 5.41 -3.73
N LEU A 84 -5.22 5.81 -2.71
CA LEU A 84 -5.68 6.75 -1.71
C LEU A 84 -5.82 8.16 -2.30
N ALA A 85 -6.83 8.90 -1.86
CA ALA A 85 -6.99 10.32 -2.15
C ALA A 85 -6.15 11.18 -1.19
N SER A 86 -5.81 12.42 -1.58
CA SER A 86 -4.89 13.32 -0.85
C SER A 86 -5.21 13.54 0.64
N ARG A 87 -6.48 13.37 1.05
CA ARG A 87 -6.93 13.52 2.45
C ARG A 87 -6.82 12.24 3.29
N GLN A 88 -6.32 11.14 2.72
CA GLN A 88 -6.33 9.81 3.34
C GLN A 88 -4.95 9.36 3.87
N SER A 89 -4.03 10.29 4.17
CA SER A 89 -2.72 9.97 4.78
C SER A 89 -2.86 9.16 6.07
N ARG A 90 -3.84 9.49 6.92
CA ARG A 90 -4.13 8.76 8.15
C ARG A 90 -4.46 7.28 7.91
N VAL A 91 -5.19 6.97 6.83
CA VAL A 91 -5.47 5.58 6.43
C VAL A 91 -4.16 4.88 6.08
N SER A 92 -3.30 5.53 5.29
CA SER A 92 -1.97 5.01 4.96
C SER A 92 -1.13 4.70 6.20
N GLU A 93 -1.03 5.62 7.16
CA GLU A 93 -0.21 5.42 8.36
C GLU A 93 -0.68 4.24 9.22
N VAL A 94 -2.00 4.08 9.34
CA VAL A 94 -2.62 2.98 10.09
C VAL A 94 -2.39 1.63 9.40
N PHE A 95 -2.57 1.59 8.08
CA PHE A 95 -2.36 0.36 7.30
C PHE A 95 -0.88 0.02 7.10
N ALA A 96 0.03 0.99 7.22
CA ALA A 96 1.48 0.80 7.30
C ALA A 96 1.99 0.40 8.70
N ARG A 97 1.10 0.29 9.70
CA ARG A 97 1.44 0.02 11.10
C ARG A 97 2.36 1.08 11.74
N VAL A 98 2.43 2.27 11.14
CA VAL A 98 3.20 3.41 11.68
C VAL A 98 2.44 4.08 12.80
N ALA A 99 1.11 4.12 12.70
CA ALA A 99 0.27 4.81 13.66
C ALA A 99 -0.75 3.88 14.32
N PRO A 100 -1.15 4.17 15.58
CA PRO A 100 -1.99 3.27 16.35
C PRO A 100 -3.40 3.14 15.75
N SER A 101 -3.99 1.95 15.87
CA SER A 101 -5.35 1.64 15.41
C SER A 101 -6.13 0.82 16.43
N PRO A 102 -6.65 1.45 17.51
CA PRO A 102 -7.50 0.76 18.48
C PRO A 102 -8.72 0.15 17.81
N GLY A 103 -8.94 -1.16 18.02
CA GLY A 103 -10.03 -1.90 17.36
C GLY A 103 -9.77 -2.26 15.89
N GLY A 104 -8.54 -2.05 15.40
CA GLY A 104 -8.08 -2.50 14.09
C GLY A 104 -8.08 -1.42 13.01
N PRO A 105 -7.31 -1.62 11.92
CA PRO A 105 -7.07 -0.61 10.90
C PRO A 105 -8.34 -0.20 10.14
N PHE A 106 -9.28 -1.13 9.95
CA PHE A 106 -10.56 -0.90 9.27
C PHE A 106 -11.53 0.01 10.04
N ARG A 107 -11.19 0.48 11.25
CA ARG A 107 -11.92 1.58 11.91
C ARG A 107 -11.51 2.97 11.40
N THR A 108 -10.47 3.04 10.59
CA THR A 108 -9.99 4.28 9.96
C THR A 108 -10.51 4.34 8.53
N GLY A 109 -11.41 5.29 8.26
CA GLY A 109 -12.12 5.39 6.99
C GLY A 109 -13.43 4.58 6.97
N GLU A 110 -14.21 4.76 5.92
CA GLU A 110 -15.44 4.02 5.67
C GLU A 110 -15.18 2.94 4.62
N TRP A 111 -15.67 1.72 4.86
CA TRP A 111 -15.33 0.56 4.04
C TRP A 111 -16.60 -0.17 3.62
N VAL A 112 -16.67 -0.53 2.34
CA VAL A 112 -17.73 -1.36 1.78
C VAL A 112 -17.14 -2.68 1.28
N ASP A 113 -17.86 -3.78 1.45
CA ASP A 113 -17.40 -5.07 0.95
C ASP A 113 -17.49 -5.12 -0.59
N SER A 114 -16.54 -5.80 -1.22
CA SER A 114 -16.53 -6.06 -2.66
C SER A 114 -16.10 -7.49 -2.94
N ALA A 115 -16.26 -7.94 -4.19
CA ALA A 115 -15.82 -9.27 -4.63
C ALA A 115 -14.30 -9.52 -4.46
N TYR A 116 -13.51 -8.45 -4.30
CA TYR A 116 -12.05 -8.49 -4.20
C TYR A 116 -11.53 -8.23 -2.78
N GLY A 117 -12.39 -7.82 -1.85
CA GLY A 117 -12.02 -7.37 -0.51
C GLY A 117 -12.59 -5.99 -0.16
N PRO A 118 -12.34 -5.49 1.05
CA PRO A 118 -12.87 -4.20 1.50
C PRO A 118 -12.41 -3.02 0.62
N ARG A 119 -13.38 -2.29 0.10
CA ARG A 119 -13.21 -1.11 -0.74
C ARG A 119 -13.36 0.14 0.12
N LEU A 120 -12.33 0.99 0.17
CA LEU A 120 -12.31 2.24 0.92
C LEU A 120 -13.21 3.27 0.23
N ALA A 121 -14.21 3.78 0.94
CA ALA A 121 -14.97 4.93 0.46
C ALA A 121 -14.02 6.11 0.22
N ASP A 122 -14.35 6.92 -0.76
CA ASP A 122 -13.64 8.15 -1.06
C ASP A 122 -12.19 8.03 -1.59
N ALA A 123 -11.71 6.82 -1.90
CA ALA A 123 -10.43 6.63 -2.59
C ALA A 123 -10.45 7.25 -4.01
N ALA A 124 -9.28 7.52 -4.58
CA ALA A 124 -9.13 8.09 -5.91
C ALA A 124 -9.37 7.06 -7.03
N ALA A 125 -9.10 5.79 -6.77
CA ALA A 125 -9.40 4.68 -7.67
C ALA A 125 -9.46 3.35 -6.91
N TRP A 126 -10.09 2.37 -7.53
CA TRP A 126 -10.20 1.00 -7.04
C TRP A 126 -9.87 0.02 -8.14
N VAL A 127 -9.03 -0.95 -7.83
CA VAL A 127 -8.64 -2.00 -8.77
C VAL A 127 -8.86 -3.36 -8.13
N GLY A 128 -9.68 -4.19 -8.75
CA GLY A 128 -9.80 -5.60 -8.37
C GLY A 128 -8.70 -6.40 -9.03
N VAL A 129 -7.90 -7.12 -8.25
CA VAL A 129 -6.77 -7.90 -8.79
C VAL A 129 -6.78 -9.34 -8.34
N ARG A 130 -6.18 -10.21 -9.18
CA ARG A 130 -5.89 -11.61 -8.87
C ARG A 130 -4.39 -11.86 -8.80
N LEU A 131 -3.93 -12.49 -7.72
CA LEU A 131 -2.53 -12.87 -7.55
C LEU A 131 -2.08 -13.83 -8.66
N VAL A 132 -1.00 -13.48 -9.36
CA VAL A 132 -0.43 -14.28 -10.45
C VAL A 132 0.31 -15.50 -9.90
N ASP A 133 1.21 -15.28 -8.95
CA ASP A 133 2.03 -16.32 -8.34
C ASP A 133 1.91 -16.25 -6.81
N ALA A 134 1.64 -17.39 -6.17
CA ALA A 134 1.60 -17.47 -4.72
C ALA A 134 2.96 -17.74 -4.09
N ASP A 135 4.00 -18.07 -4.86
CA ASP A 135 5.35 -18.21 -4.36
C ASP A 135 6.31 -17.31 -5.17
N PRO A 136 6.07 -15.98 -5.15
CA PRO A 136 6.89 -15.06 -5.93
C PRO A 136 8.33 -15.06 -5.44
N GLU A 137 9.26 -14.82 -6.37
CA GLU A 137 10.66 -14.59 -6.04
C GLU A 137 10.85 -13.28 -5.27
N HIS A 138 12.05 -13.11 -4.69
CA HIS A 138 12.44 -11.89 -4.02
C HIS A 138 13.11 -10.91 -4.99
N SER A 139 12.83 -9.61 -4.82
CA SER A 139 13.61 -8.53 -5.40
C SER A 139 14.19 -7.67 -4.27
N GLY A 140 15.48 -7.84 -4.02
CA GLY A 140 16.09 -7.37 -2.78
C GLY A 140 15.50 -8.14 -1.59
N TRP A 141 14.94 -7.41 -0.63
CA TRP A 141 14.41 -7.97 0.62
C TRP A 141 12.89 -8.21 0.57
N GLY A 142 12.21 -7.77 -0.49
CA GLY A 142 10.76 -7.91 -0.62
C GLY A 142 10.38 -8.94 -1.67
N LEU A 143 9.19 -9.51 -1.52
CA LEU A 143 8.56 -10.36 -2.52
C LEU A 143 8.18 -9.54 -3.76
N LEU A 144 8.55 -10.00 -4.95
CA LEU A 144 8.15 -9.42 -6.23
C LEU A 144 6.74 -9.90 -6.61
N VAL A 145 5.73 -9.26 -6.02
CA VAL A 145 4.34 -9.64 -6.20
C VAL A 145 3.79 -9.08 -7.51
N ARG A 146 3.20 -9.96 -8.32
CA ARG A 146 2.44 -9.59 -9.53
C ARG A 146 0.98 -9.97 -9.36
N ALA A 147 0.08 -9.07 -9.74
CA ALA A 147 -1.36 -9.28 -9.65
C ALA A 147 -2.05 -8.80 -10.93
N ARG A 148 -2.79 -9.69 -11.59
CA ARG A 148 -3.56 -9.40 -12.79
C ARG A 148 -4.72 -8.48 -12.46
N ILE A 149 -4.91 -7.44 -13.26
CA ILE A 149 -6.05 -6.54 -13.16
C ILE A 149 -7.29 -7.23 -13.74
N GLU A 150 -8.37 -7.29 -12.95
CA GLU A 150 -9.67 -7.84 -13.36
C GLU A 150 -10.78 -6.78 -13.42
N SER A 151 -10.64 -5.69 -12.67
CA SER A 151 -11.56 -4.55 -12.73
C SER A 151 -10.85 -3.25 -12.36
N VAL A 152 -11.30 -2.14 -12.93
CA VAL A 152 -10.82 -0.78 -12.66
C VAL A 152 -12.01 0.15 -12.51
N ASP A 153 -12.02 0.96 -11.46
CA ASP A 153 -13.00 2.00 -11.20
C ASP A 153 -12.26 3.27 -10.76
N LEU A 154 -12.51 4.38 -11.45
CA LEU A 154 -11.81 5.65 -11.24
C LEU A 154 -12.77 6.68 -10.68
N ALA A 155 -12.38 7.34 -9.59
CA ALA A 155 -13.17 8.42 -9.05
C ALA A 155 -12.89 9.73 -9.81
N GLU A 156 -13.95 10.40 -10.27
CA GLU A 156 -13.82 11.72 -10.87
C GLU A 156 -13.46 12.80 -9.84
N GLY A 157 -12.62 13.75 -10.23
CA GLY A 157 -12.30 14.94 -9.44
C GLY A 157 -11.46 14.70 -8.18
N ARG A 158 -10.95 13.48 -7.95
CA ARG A 158 -10.13 13.16 -6.77
C ARG A 158 -8.65 13.14 -7.10
N ILE A 159 -7.88 13.92 -6.35
CA ILE A 159 -6.42 13.95 -6.46
C ILE A 159 -5.85 12.78 -5.65
N ALA A 160 -5.07 11.91 -6.29
CA ALA A 160 -4.39 10.81 -5.64
C ALA A 160 -3.31 11.31 -4.68
N LEU A 161 -3.21 10.67 -3.52
CA LEU A 161 -2.18 10.92 -2.52
C LEU A 161 -0.81 10.47 -3.03
N GLN A 162 0.18 11.32 -2.84
CA GLN A 162 1.57 11.05 -3.19
C GLN A 162 2.42 11.00 -1.93
N HIS A 163 3.50 10.22 -2.00
CA HIS A 163 4.51 10.21 -0.96
C HIS A 163 5.88 10.53 -1.57
N LEU A 164 6.51 11.62 -1.10
CA LEU A 164 7.81 12.09 -1.57
C LEU A 164 8.68 12.51 -0.38
N GLY A 165 9.92 12.01 -0.32
CA GLY A 165 10.88 12.43 0.70
C GLY A 165 10.50 12.11 2.15
N GLY A 166 9.53 11.21 2.39
CA GLY A 166 9.00 10.96 3.75
C GLY A 166 7.78 11.81 4.10
N HIS A 167 7.21 12.52 3.14
CA HIS A 167 6.07 13.40 3.33
C HIS A 167 4.93 13.03 2.38
N TYR A 168 3.71 13.21 2.87
CA TYR A 168 2.49 13.11 2.08
C TYR A 168 2.18 14.44 1.39
N SER A 169 1.75 14.39 0.12
CA SER A 169 1.32 15.56 -0.66
C SER A 169 0.18 15.22 -1.61
#